data_AF-A0A1Q4ZEF7-F1
#
_entry.id   AF-A0A1Q4ZEF7-F1
#
_cell.length_a   1.000
_cell.length_b   1.000
_cell.length_c   1.000
_cell.angle_alpha   90.00
_cell.angle_beta   90.00
_cell.angle_gamma   90.00
#
_symmetry.space_group_name_H-M   'P 1'
#
loop_
_entity.id
_entity.type
_entity.pdbx_description
1 polymer ?
#
loop_
_entity_poly.entity_id
_entity_poly.type
_entity_poly.pdbx_seq_one_letter_code
_entity_poly.pdbx_strand_id
1 'polypeptide(L)'
;MWWLWEQLDQLDPDIALGGIYANKKGYHNTRAANDANWPGNYSVIHADDRKGPSDKAAAIDLTFRSAQGGDYRTIEKYSDRLYAAGKAEDPRLDGWREFFGQCDNDTHVEGWDFRKDQDTTSDSSHLWHIHCSEVRAYVESMANKECLLSVLKGESLADYLARGGKLAVPVQSAPAPAPKPAALPSYKLGSRVLRKGMTGTDVKNMQTLLVKRGRKVAQDGVFGSHTEAGVKDFQKARWLEGDGIVGPDTLSALVTNLGVRVLREGMTGSDVKELQRLLTRMGYKLVLDGVFGGRTVAAVKAFQKSRRLKADGIAGPKTVEALRK
;
A
#
# COMPACT_ATOMS: atom_id res chain seq x y z
N MET A 1 -2.69 -11.73 18.65
CA MET A 1 -3.24 -10.93 19.77
C MET A 1 -4.47 -11.58 20.39
N TRP A 2 -5.51 -11.98 19.62
CA TRP A 2 -6.69 -12.64 20.21
C TRP A 2 -6.39 -13.89 21.05
N TRP A 3 -5.54 -14.79 20.55
CA TRP A 3 -5.11 -15.95 21.35
C TRP A 3 -4.50 -15.52 22.69
N LEU A 4 -3.59 -14.54 22.68
CA LEU A 4 -2.96 -14.04 23.91
C LEU A 4 -4.01 -13.49 24.88
N TRP A 5 -4.93 -12.68 24.36
CA TRP A 5 -6.03 -12.11 25.13
C TRP A 5 -6.84 -13.19 25.85
N GLU A 6 -7.23 -14.27 25.17
CA GLU A 6 -7.92 -15.40 25.81
C GLU A 6 -7.07 -16.08 26.90
N GLN A 7 -5.75 -16.16 26.72
CA GLN A 7 -4.86 -16.73 27.74
C GLN A 7 -4.69 -15.81 28.97
N LEU A 8 -4.69 -14.50 28.77
CA LEU A 8 -4.50 -13.52 29.84
C LEU A 8 -5.69 -13.48 30.80
N ASP A 9 -6.92 -13.66 30.29
CA ASP A 9 -8.14 -13.77 31.12
C ASP A 9 -8.08 -14.91 32.13
N GLN A 10 -7.31 -15.95 31.80
CA GLN A 10 -7.20 -17.17 32.59
C GLN A 10 -6.06 -17.11 33.61
N LEU A 11 -5.23 -16.06 33.60
CA LEU A 11 -4.08 -15.96 34.52
C LEU A 11 -4.52 -15.71 35.96
N ASP A 12 -5.57 -14.92 36.15
CA ASP A 12 -6.02 -14.49 37.48
C ASP A 12 -7.51 -14.13 37.43
N PRO A 13 -8.34 -14.55 38.40
CA PRO A 13 -9.75 -14.15 38.46
C PRO A 13 -9.95 -12.62 38.58
N ASP A 14 -8.94 -11.88 39.02
CA ASP A 14 -9.02 -10.42 39.08
C ASP A 14 -8.84 -9.74 37.71
N ILE A 15 -8.25 -10.43 36.75
CA ILE A 15 -8.04 -9.89 35.40
C ILE A 15 -9.37 -9.82 34.67
N ALA A 16 -9.69 -8.63 34.20
CA ALA A 16 -10.70 -8.36 33.21
C ALA A 16 -10.00 -7.99 31.90
N LEU A 17 -10.49 -8.54 30.81
CA LEU A 17 -9.86 -8.28 29.53
C LEU A 17 -10.06 -6.83 29.06
N GLY A 18 -8.94 -6.15 28.82
CA GLY A 18 -8.87 -4.84 28.19
C GLY A 18 -8.95 -4.93 26.66
N GLY A 19 -8.94 -3.77 26.00
CA GLY A 19 -9.06 -3.69 24.55
C GLY A 19 -7.78 -4.11 23.83
N ILE A 20 -7.90 -4.88 22.75
CA ILE A 20 -6.81 -5.06 21.76
C ILE A 20 -6.87 -3.95 20.72
N TYR A 21 -8.05 -3.78 20.13
CA TYR A 21 -8.33 -2.75 19.14
C TYR A 21 -9.24 -1.68 19.75
N ALA A 22 -8.80 -0.43 19.68
CA ALA A 22 -9.60 0.74 19.94
C ALA A 22 -9.49 1.64 18.70
N ASN A 23 -10.62 2.10 18.17
CA ASN A 23 -10.64 3.10 17.09
C ASN A 23 -10.26 4.50 17.62
N LYS A 24 -9.07 4.60 18.21
CA LYS A 24 -8.46 5.79 18.82
C LYS A 24 -7.03 5.93 18.28
N LYS A 25 -6.40 7.10 18.42
CA LYS A 25 -4.99 7.28 18.03
C LYS A 25 -4.07 6.38 18.88
N GLY A 26 -3.03 5.79 18.29
CA GLY A 26 -2.01 5.01 19.02
C GLY A 26 -1.98 3.52 18.67
N TYR A 27 -1.28 2.72 19.48
CA TYR A 27 -0.99 1.30 19.18
C TYR A 27 -2.21 0.38 19.23
N HIS A 28 -3.29 0.77 19.92
CA HIS A 28 -4.57 0.07 19.84
C HIS A 28 -5.28 0.23 18.49
N ASN A 29 -4.74 1.00 17.54
CA ASN A 29 -5.29 1.12 16.20
C ASN A 29 -4.30 0.65 15.15
N THR A 30 -4.81 0.40 13.94
CA THR A 30 -3.99 -0.05 12.82
C THR A 30 -3.03 1.07 12.41
N ARG A 31 -1.83 0.70 11.94
CA ARG A 31 -0.88 1.70 11.41
C ARG A 31 -1.53 2.48 10.27
N ALA A 32 -2.23 1.79 9.37
CA ALA A 32 -2.91 2.42 8.23
C ALA A 32 -3.95 3.46 8.65
N ALA A 33 -4.76 3.16 9.68
CA ALA A 33 -5.73 4.12 10.20
C ALA A 33 -5.05 5.30 10.91
N ASN A 34 -3.96 5.06 11.63
CA ASN A 34 -3.16 6.12 12.24
C ASN A 34 -2.48 7.01 11.19
N ASP A 35 -1.87 6.44 10.16
CA ASP A 35 -1.26 7.19 9.05
C ASP A 35 -2.29 8.07 8.33
N ALA A 36 -3.51 7.56 8.14
CA ALA A 36 -4.57 8.28 7.43
C ALA A 36 -5.20 9.40 8.27
N ASN A 37 -5.47 9.15 9.55
CA ASN A 37 -6.29 10.02 10.37
C ASN A 37 -5.49 10.86 11.37
N TRP A 38 -4.29 10.41 11.75
CA TRP A 38 -3.42 11.06 12.76
C TRP A 38 -1.93 11.01 12.33
N PRO A 39 -1.57 11.60 11.18
CA PRO A 39 -0.18 11.64 10.72
C PRO A 39 0.70 12.33 11.77
N GLY A 40 1.87 11.74 12.07
CA GLY A 40 2.78 12.23 13.11
C GLY A 40 2.53 11.64 14.49
N ASN A 41 1.56 10.73 14.66
CA ASN A 41 1.37 9.99 15.90
C ASN A 41 2.58 9.11 16.25
N TYR A 42 2.95 9.04 17.53
CA TYR A 42 4.11 8.28 18.00
C TYR A 42 4.11 6.79 17.61
N SER A 43 2.95 6.21 17.29
CA SER A 43 2.83 4.82 16.87
C SER A 43 3.11 4.53 15.39
N VAL A 44 3.52 5.55 14.63
CA VAL A 44 3.82 5.45 13.19
C VAL A 44 5.01 6.32 12.72
N ILE A 45 5.67 7.05 13.62
CA ILE A 45 6.73 8.01 13.25
C ILE A 45 8.12 7.36 13.15
N HIS A 46 8.44 6.36 13.98
CA HIS A 46 9.76 5.75 13.94
C HIS A 46 9.83 4.65 12.88
N ALA A 47 11.04 4.36 12.40
CA ALA A 47 11.25 3.37 11.35
C ALA A 47 10.73 1.98 11.76
N ASP A 48 10.90 1.59 13.02
CA ASP A 48 10.42 0.30 13.54
C ASP A 48 8.89 0.23 13.59
N ASP A 49 8.22 1.36 13.87
CA ASP A 49 6.76 1.47 13.85
C ASP A 49 6.17 1.30 12.44
N ARG A 50 7.00 1.35 11.39
CA ARG A 50 6.57 1.18 10.01
C ARG A 50 6.78 -0.24 9.49
N LYS A 51 7.38 -1.12 10.29
CA LYS A 51 7.60 -2.54 9.94
C LYS A 51 6.35 -3.38 10.26
N GLY A 52 6.22 -4.54 9.62
CA GLY A 52 5.09 -5.45 9.84
C GLY A 52 3.75 -4.97 9.24
N PRO A 53 2.65 -5.69 9.53
CA PRO A 53 1.33 -5.44 8.95
C PRO A 53 0.78 -4.06 9.30
N SER A 54 0.20 -3.37 8.31
CA SER A 54 -0.38 -2.04 8.50
C SER A 54 -1.81 -2.06 9.02
N ASP A 55 -2.50 -3.19 8.89
CA ASP A 55 -3.93 -3.40 9.14
C ASP A 55 -4.23 -3.99 10.51
N LYS A 56 -3.22 -4.10 11.39
CA LYS A 56 -3.36 -4.66 12.74
C LYS A 56 -3.03 -3.66 13.83
N ALA A 57 -3.78 -3.72 14.92
CA ALA A 57 -3.35 -3.11 16.18
C ALA A 57 -2.15 -3.86 16.76
N ALA A 58 -1.37 -3.16 17.56
CA ALA A 58 -0.12 -3.62 18.14
C ALA A 58 -0.03 -3.21 19.61
N ALA A 59 -1.15 -3.27 20.32
CA ALA A 59 -1.20 -3.13 21.77
C ALA A 59 -2.22 -4.10 22.37
N ILE A 60 -2.05 -4.36 23.66
CA ILE A 60 -2.98 -5.12 24.47
C ILE A 60 -3.05 -4.51 25.87
N ASP A 61 -4.27 -4.43 26.40
CA ASP A 61 -4.52 -3.99 27.77
C ASP A 61 -5.00 -5.17 28.62
N LEU A 62 -4.49 -5.26 29.85
CA LEU A 62 -4.96 -6.15 30.90
C LEU A 62 -5.54 -5.28 32.01
N THR A 63 -6.86 -5.31 32.21
CA THR A 63 -7.52 -4.55 33.27
C THR A 63 -7.59 -5.38 34.54
N PHE A 64 -7.46 -4.75 35.70
CA PHE A 64 -7.52 -5.41 37.01
C PHE A 64 -8.70 -4.84 37.80
N ARG A 65 -9.65 -5.70 38.17
CA ARG A 65 -10.90 -5.26 38.83
C ARG A 65 -10.61 -4.66 40.20
N SER A 66 -9.71 -5.29 40.97
CA SER A 66 -9.27 -4.82 42.28
C SER A 66 -8.61 -3.44 42.21
N ALA A 67 -7.77 -3.22 41.20
CA ALA A 67 -7.05 -1.96 40.98
C ALA A 67 -7.97 -0.78 40.67
N GLN A 68 -9.13 -1.02 40.02
CA GLN A 68 -10.15 0.02 39.84
C GLN A 68 -10.72 0.52 41.17
N GLY A 69 -10.68 -0.31 42.22
CA GLY A 69 -11.04 0.03 43.59
C GLY A 69 -9.85 0.51 44.46
N GLY A 70 -8.65 0.64 43.89
CA GLY A 70 -7.44 1.07 44.59
C GLY A 70 -6.67 -0.05 45.30
N ASP A 71 -6.98 -1.32 45.04
CA ASP A 71 -6.18 -2.45 45.50
C ASP A 71 -5.23 -2.90 44.37
N TYR A 72 -3.96 -2.49 44.44
CA TYR A 72 -3.01 -2.70 43.34
C TYR A 72 -2.20 -3.99 43.44
N ARG A 73 -2.43 -4.85 44.44
CA ARG A 73 -1.60 -6.05 44.69
C ARG A 73 -1.55 -7.02 43.52
N THR A 74 -2.66 -7.17 42.79
CA THR A 74 -2.67 -8.08 41.64
C THR A 74 -1.98 -7.47 40.43
N ILE A 75 -2.22 -6.19 40.11
CA ILE A 75 -1.54 -5.51 39.01
C ILE A 75 -0.02 -5.43 39.29
N GLU A 76 0.37 -5.11 40.53
CA GLU A 76 1.75 -5.11 41.04
C GLU A 76 2.48 -6.40 40.66
N LYS A 77 1.91 -7.56 41.02
CA LYS A 77 2.49 -8.87 40.72
C LYS A 77 2.82 -9.07 39.24
N TYR A 78 1.97 -8.62 38.32
CA TYR A 78 2.18 -8.83 36.88
C TYR A 78 3.06 -7.74 36.26
N SER A 79 2.92 -6.50 36.71
CA SER A 79 3.76 -5.38 36.31
C SER A 79 5.21 -5.58 36.76
N ASP A 80 5.44 -6.01 38.00
CA ASP A 80 6.78 -6.32 38.52
C ASP A 80 7.48 -7.41 37.71
N ARG A 81 6.74 -8.45 37.26
CA ARG A 81 7.30 -9.48 36.37
C ARG A 81 7.79 -8.91 35.03
N LEU A 82 7.02 -8.01 34.43
CA LEU A 82 7.42 -7.33 33.19
C LEU A 82 8.60 -6.39 33.42
N TYR A 83 8.57 -5.66 34.53
CA TYR A 83 9.59 -4.71 34.91
C TYR A 83 10.94 -5.41 35.19
N ALA A 84 10.92 -6.48 35.99
CA ALA A 84 12.09 -7.30 36.29
C ALA A 84 12.66 -7.96 35.02
N ALA A 85 11.79 -8.48 34.13
CA ALA A 85 12.23 -9.05 32.87
C ALA A 85 12.85 -7.99 31.93
N GLY A 86 12.28 -6.77 31.90
CA GLY A 86 12.86 -5.64 31.17
C GLY A 86 14.24 -5.25 31.67
N LYS A 87 14.40 -5.11 33.00
CA LYS A 87 15.70 -4.82 33.64
C LYS A 87 16.75 -5.91 33.43
N ALA A 88 16.32 -7.15 33.27
CA ALA A 88 17.19 -8.28 32.99
C ALA A 88 17.51 -8.43 31.50
N GLU A 89 17.01 -7.53 30.64
CA GLU A 89 17.13 -7.63 29.18
C GLU A 89 16.65 -9.01 28.67
N ASP A 90 15.53 -9.51 29.22
CA ASP A 90 15.03 -10.85 28.88
C ASP A 90 14.61 -10.90 27.39
N PRO A 91 15.24 -11.76 26.56
CA PRO A 91 15.00 -11.81 25.12
C PRO A 91 13.59 -12.27 24.75
N ARG A 92 12.79 -12.75 25.71
CA ARG A 92 11.35 -12.97 25.51
C ARG A 92 10.61 -11.66 25.21
N LEU A 93 11.15 -10.50 25.59
CA LEU A 93 10.52 -9.20 25.42
C LEU A 93 11.03 -8.40 24.22
N ASP A 94 11.95 -8.92 23.40
CA ASP A 94 12.51 -8.26 22.21
C ASP A 94 11.46 -7.81 21.16
N GLY A 95 10.30 -8.47 21.13
CA GLY A 95 9.19 -8.11 20.25
C GLY A 95 8.26 -7.05 20.82
N TRP A 96 8.52 -6.56 22.04
CA TRP A 96 7.71 -5.57 22.74
C TRP A 96 8.41 -4.22 22.77
N ARG A 97 7.60 -3.15 22.74
CA ARG A 97 8.08 -1.77 22.68
C ARG A 97 8.23 -1.23 24.10
N GLU A 98 7.14 -1.27 24.84
CA GLU A 98 7.07 -0.81 26.21
C GLU A 98 5.88 -1.44 26.92
N PHE A 99 5.89 -1.38 28.24
CA PHE A 99 4.67 -1.53 29.03
C PHE A 99 4.50 -0.35 29.99
N PHE A 100 3.26 -0.13 30.42
CA PHE A 100 2.90 0.76 31.52
C PHE A 100 1.97 0.02 32.49
N GLY A 101 2.14 0.22 33.78
CA GLY A 101 1.31 -0.39 34.83
C GLY A 101 1.66 0.19 36.21
N GLN A 102 1.61 -0.65 37.23
CA GLN A 102 1.91 -0.27 38.62
C GLN A 102 2.70 -1.42 39.27
N CYS A 103 3.95 -1.21 39.69
CA CYS A 103 4.93 -2.23 40.11
C CYS A 103 5.22 -2.33 41.63
N ASP A 104 4.80 -1.39 42.47
CA ASP A 104 5.12 -1.32 43.91
C ASP A 104 3.92 -0.96 44.83
N ASN A 105 2.69 -1.07 44.31
CA ASN A 105 1.42 -0.83 45.01
C ASN A 105 1.29 0.59 45.57
N ASP A 106 1.76 1.58 44.80
CA ASP A 106 1.55 2.99 45.06
C ASP A 106 0.60 3.66 44.04
N THR A 107 0.66 5.00 43.92
CA THR A 107 -0.18 5.77 42.97
C THR A 107 0.59 6.36 41.80
N HIS A 108 1.81 5.86 41.57
CA HIS A 108 2.65 6.16 40.43
C HIS A 108 2.45 5.11 39.33
N VAL A 109 2.85 5.44 38.11
CA VAL A 109 2.76 4.52 36.98
C VAL A 109 4.18 4.25 36.54
N GLU A 110 4.58 3.00 36.61
CA GLU A 110 5.88 2.55 36.12
C GLU A 110 5.73 1.94 34.73
N GLY A 111 6.87 1.82 34.07
CA GLY A 111 6.98 1.18 32.79
C GLY A 111 8.44 0.99 32.40
N TRP A 112 8.63 0.21 31.36
CA TRP A 112 9.95 -0.02 30.76
C TRP A 112 9.85 0.09 29.23
N ASP A 113 10.73 0.86 28.59
CA ASP A 113 10.88 0.87 27.12
C ASP A 113 11.96 -0.16 26.75
N PHE A 114 11.52 -1.36 26.33
CA PHE A 114 12.38 -2.50 26.00
C PHE A 114 13.32 -2.25 24.82
N ARG A 115 13.15 -1.16 24.07
CA ARG A 115 14.06 -0.82 22.94
C ARG A 115 15.20 0.09 23.37
N LYS A 116 15.02 0.76 24.50
CA LYS A 116 15.96 1.75 25.03
C LYS A 116 16.57 1.32 26.35
N ASP A 117 16.10 0.21 26.91
CA ASP A 117 16.54 -0.37 28.18
C ASP A 117 16.54 0.66 29.31
N GLN A 118 15.39 1.33 29.46
CA GLN A 118 15.22 2.39 30.45
C GLN A 118 13.80 2.44 31.00
N ASP A 119 13.70 3.04 32.19
CA ASP A 119 12.45 3.43 32.80
C ASP A 119 11.65 4.40 31.90
N THR A 120 10.34 4.23 31.95
CA THR A 120 9.35 5.12 31.34
C THR A 120 8.11 5.18 32.23
N THR A 121 7.21 6.12 31.95
CA THR A 121 5.98 6.32 32.71
C THR A 121 4.87 6.80 31.78
N SER A 122 3.63 6.80 32.26
CA SER A 122 2.45 7.22 31.52
C SER A 122 1.46 7.94 32.45
N ASP A 123 0.27 8.25 31.92
CA ASP A 123 -0.79 8.87 32.72
C ASP A 123 -1.42 7.88 33.72
N SER A 124 -2.14 8.43 34.69
CA SER A 124 -2.77 7.69 35.79
C SER A 124 -3.86 6.70 35.36
N SER A 125 -4.26 6.66 34.09
CA SER A 125 -5.18 5.62 33.62
C SER A 125 -4.55 4.23 33.70
N HIS A 126 -3.22 4.14 33.70
CA HIS A 126 -2.47 2.88 33.80
C HIS A 126 -2.32 2.36 35.24
N LEU A 127 -2.91 3.03 36.23
CA LEU A 127 -2.95 2.52 37.62
C LEU A 127 -3.85 1.28 37.76
N TRP A 128 -4.81 1.11 36.86
CA TRP A 128 -5.80 0.01 36.93
C TRP A 128 -5.72 -0.97 35.76
N HIS A 129 -4.81 -0.74 34.81
CA HIS A 129 -4.54 -1.69 33.73
C HIS A 129 -3.07 -1.68 33.31
N ILE A 130 -2.58 -2.83 32.88
CA ILE A 130 -1.29 -2.94 32.20
C ILE A 130 -1.52 -2.71 30.72
N HIS A 131 -0.86 -1.70 30.16
CA HIS A 131 -0.77 -1.50 28.72
C HIS A 131 0.55 -2.07 28.21
N CYS A 132 0.51 -2.93 27.19
CA CYS A 132 1.70 -3.38 26.48
C CYS A 132 1.62 -2.98 25.01
N SER A 133 2.62 -2.22 24.53
CA SER A 133 2.79 -1.94 23.11
C SER A 133 3.77 -2.93 22.48
N GLU A 134 3.39 -3.49 21.34
CA GLU A 134 4.18 -4.47 20.59
C GLU A 134 4.89 -3.80 19.41
N VAL A 135 6.14 -4.20 19.12
CA VAL A 135 6.81 -3.81 17.88
C VAL A 135 6.04 -4.41 16.71
N ARG A 136 5.60 -3.57 15.76
CA ARG A 136 4.66 -3.99 14.71
C ARG A 136 5.16 -5.15 13.84
N ALA A 137 6.48 -5.34 13.71
CA ALA A 137 7.09 -6.48 13.03
C ALA A 137 6.80 -7.85 13.67
N TYR A 138 6.38 -7.87 14.95
CA TYR A 138 6.12 -9.09 15.71
C TYR A 138 4.63 -9.39 15.89
N VAL A 139 3.73 -8.51 15.43
CA VAL A 139 2.28 -8.61 15.67
C VAL A 139 1.68 -9.96 15.28
N GLU A 140 2.21 -10.58 14.23
CA GLU A 140 1.76 -11.91 13.76
C GLU A 140 2.55 -13.08 14.36
N SER A 141 3.65 -12.81 15.06
CA SER A 141 4.46 -13.83 15.73
C SER A 141 3.72 -14.41 16.92
N MET A 142 3.36 -15.69 16.84
CA MET A 142 2.80 -16.43 17.98
C MET A 142 3.84 -16.60 19.09
N ALA A 143 5.10 -16.89 18.72
CA ALA A 143 6.21 -16.98 19.67
C ALA A 143 6.34 -15.70 20.52
N ASN A 144 6.14 -14.52 19.93
CA ASN A 144 6.18 -13.26 20.71
C ASN A 144 5.07 -13.19 21.77
N LYS A 145 3.92 -13.81 21.50
CA LYS A 145 2.79 -13.83 22.43
C LYS A 145 3.00 -14.87 23.52
N GLU A 146 3.53 -16.03 23.16
CA GLU A 146 3.93 -17.08 24.10
C GLU A 146 5.02 -16.60 25.06
N CYS A 147 6.00 -15.84 24.55
CA CYS A 147 7.04 -15.21 25.34
C CYS A 147 6.46 -14.26 26.41
N LEU A 148 5.60 -13.32 26.02
CA LEU A 148 4.96 -12.40 26.99
C LEU A 148 4.14 -13.18 28.03
N LEU A 149 3.35 -14.17 27.59
CA LEU A 149 2.55 -14.99 28.48
C LEU A 149 3.43 -15.77 29.48
N SER A 150 4.58 -16.28 29.04
CA SER A 150 5.55 -16.99 29.89
C SER A 150 6.11 -16.06 30.98
N VAL A 151 6.50 -14.83 30.61
CA VAL A 151 6.94 -13.81 31.58
C VAL A 151 5.84 -13.49 32.58
N LEU A 152 4.62 -13.25 32.09
CA LEU A 152 3.47 -12.94 32.96
C LEU A 152 3.07 -14.10 33.87
N LYS A 153 3.31 -15.36 33.48
CA LYS A 153 3.14 -16.54 34.35
C LYS A 153 4.20 -16.63 35.44
N GLY A 154 5.29 -15.87 35.33
CA GLY A 154 6.44 -15.93 36.24
C GLY A 154 7.38 -17.10 35.93
N GLU A 155 7.34 -17.63 34.71
CA GLU A 155 8.23 -18.70 34.26
C GLU A 155 9.64 -18.14 34.00
N SER A 156 10.68 -18.88 34.38
CA SER A 156 12.06 -18.51 34.06
C SER A 156 12.34 -18.70 32.56
N LEU A 157 13.28 -17.92 31.99
CA LEU A 157 13.69 -18.12 30.60
C LEU A 157 14.20 -19.55 30.36
N ALA A 158 14.94 -20.11 31.31
CA ALA A 158 15.47 -21.46 31.23
C ALA A 158 14.35 -22.51 31.14
N ASP A 159 13.33 -22.41 31.99
CA ASP A 159 12.19 -23.34 31.99
C ASP A 159 11.37 -23.21 30.70
N TYR A 160 11.14 -21.97 30.25
CA TYR A 160 10.45 -21.68 28.99
C TYR A 160 11.12 -22.39 27.81
N LEU A 161 12.45 -22.26 27.68
CA LEU A 161 13.21 -22.90 26.62
C LEU A 161 13.26 -24.43 26.80
N ALA A 162 13.41 -24.91 28.04
CA ALA A 162 13.49 -26.34 28.33
C ALA A 162 12.21 -27.09 27.94
N ARG A 163 11.03 -26.48 28.09
CA ARG A 163 9.76 -27.06 27.62
C ARG A 163 9.46 -26.83 26.13
N GLY A 164 10.44 -26.36 25.36
CA GLY A 164 10.34 -26.15 23.91
C GLY A 164 9.78 -24.79 23.49
N GLY A 165 9.70 -23.82 24.39
CA GLY A 165 9.41 -22.42 24.07
C GLY A 165 10.43 -21.86 23.08
N LYS A 166 9.97 -20.95 22.22
CA LYS A 166 10.81 -20.32 21.18
C LYS A 166 10.85 -18.83 21.37
N LEU A 167 12.04 -18.24 21.27
CA LEU A 167 12.19 -16.79 21.21
C LEU A 167 11.59 -16.26 19.91
N ALA A 168 11.01 -15.07 19.99
CA ALA A 168 10.41 -14.44 18.83
C ALA A 168 11.50 -13.94 17.88
N VAL A 169 11.33 -14.19 16.60
CA VAL A 169 12.12 -13.53 15.55
C VAL A 169 11.23 -12.50 14.85
N PRO A 170 11.78 -11.34 14.41
CA PRO A 170 11.00 -10.38 13.66
C PRO A 170 10.46 -11.06 12.40
N VAL A 171 9.15 -11.00 12.18
CA VAL A 171 8.59 -11.53 10.94
C VAL A 171 9.14 -10.66 9.81
N GLN A 172 9.90 -11.25 8.89
CA GLN A 172 10.12 -10.64 7.58
C GLN A 172 8.76 -10.61 6.88
N SER A 173 7.96 -9.58 7.14
CA SER A 173 6.68 -9.44 6.49
C SER A 173 6.94 -9.19 5.00
N ALA A 174 6.49 -10.10 4.14
CA ALA A 174 6.14 -9.74 2.78
C ALA A 174 5.23 -8.49 2.83
N PRO A 175 5.35 -7.55 1.89
CA PRO A 175 4.57 -6.32 1.92
C PRO A 175 3.07 -6.65 2.04
N ALA A 176 2.39 -5.99 2.98
CA ALA A 176 0.98 -6.22 3.28
C ALA A 176 0.12 -6.16 1.99
N PRO A 177 -0.89 -7.05 1.83
CA PRO A 177 -1.88 -6.87 0.77
C PRO A 177 -2.64 -5.57 1.03
N ALA A 178 -2.72 -4.72 0.00
CA ALA A 178 -3.38 -3.42 0.07
C ALA A 178 -4.84 -3.53 0.58
N PRO A 179 -5.36 -2.51 1.29
CA PRO A 179 -6.75 -2.49 1.74
C PRO A 179 -7.70 -2.72 0.56
N LYS A 180 -8.82 -3.41 0.80
CA LYS A 180 -9.86 -3.64 -0.22
C LYS A 180 -10.23 -2.27 -0.83
N PRO A 181 -9.96 -2.02 -2.13
CA PRO A 181 -10.04 -0.67 -2.65
C PRO A 181 -11.46 -0.14 -2.51
N ALA A 182 -11.61 1.09 -2.05
CA ALA A 182 -12.81 1.86 -2.35
C ALA A 182 -13.08 1.71 -3.86
N ALA A 183 -14.32 1.41 -4.24
CA ALA A 183 -14.66 1.18 -5.64
C ALA A 183 -14.13 2.36 -6.48
N LEU A 184 -13.31 2.05 -7.50
CA LEU A 184 -12.72 3.08 -8.35
C LEU A 184 -13.84 3.98 -8.88
N PRO A 185 -13.68 5.31 -8.82
CA PRO A 185 -14.67 6.20 -9.40
C PRO A 185 -14.86 5.87 -10.89
N SER A 186 -16.12 5.77 -11.31
CA SER A 186 -16.48 5.30 -12.64
C SER A 186 -16.41 6.44 -13.65
N TYR A 187 -15.56 6.27 -14.66
CA TYR A 187 -15.45 7.19 -15.80
C TYR A 187 -15.33 6.38 -17.10
N LYS A 188 -15.86 6.95 -18.18
CA LYS A 188 -15.76 6.38 -19.52
C LYS A 188 -14.36 6.66 -20.09
N LEU A 189 -13.69 5.65 -20.62
CA LEU A 189 -12.40 5.84 -21.27
C LEU A 189 -12.49 6.89 -22.39
N GLY A 190 -11.65 7.92 -22.32
CA GLY A 190 -11.65 9.05 -23.27
C GLY A 190 -12.58 10.20 -22.91
N SER A 191 -13.33 10.15 -21.81
CA SER A 191 -14.13 11.29 -21.34
C SER A 191 -13.28 12.41 -20.72
N ARG A 192 -12.03 12.12 -20.38
CA ARG A 192 -11.07 13.08 -19.80
C ARG A 192 -9.64 12.70 -20.17
N VAL A 193 -8.75 13.69 -20.12
CA VAL A 193 -7.30 13.50 -20.29
C VAL A 193 -6.72 12.88 -19.02
N LEU A 194 -6.00 11.76 -19.14
CA LEU A 194 -5.42 11.06 -17.97
C LEU A 194 -3.97 11.47 -17.74
N ARG A 195 -3.59 11.68 -16.49
CA ARG A 195 -2.23 12.04 -16.05
C ARG A 195 -1.95 11.51 -14.65
N LYS A 196 -0.67 11.57 -14.22
CA LYS A 196 -0.24 11.14 -12.88
C LYS A 196 -1.11 11.74 -11.77
N GLY A 197 -1.45 10.92 -10.78
CA GLY A 197 -2.29 11.26 -9.64
C GLY A 197 -3.78 10.97 -9.84
N MET A 198 -4.22 10.68 -11.06
CA MET A 198 -5.63 10.34 -11.32
C MET A 198 -5.94 8.88 -10.97
N THR A 199 -7.18 8.64 -10.55
CA THR A 199 -7.72 7.29 -10.30
C THR A 199 -9.07 7.10 -10.99
N GLY A 200 -9.43 5.86 -11.31
CA GLY A 200 -10.74 5.52 -11.86
C GLY A 200 -10.77 4.29 -12.77
N THR A 201 -11.98 3.88 -13.17
CA THR A 201 -12.17 2.76 -14.10
C THR A 201 -11.56 3.02 -15.49
N ASP A 202 -11.53 4.28 -15.93
CA ASP A 202 -10.88 4.72 -17.16
C ASP A 202 -9.36 4.56 -17.10
N VAL A 203 -8.74 4.86 -15.95
CA VAL A 203 -7.31 4.60 -15.71
C VAL A 203 -7.01 3.11 -15.79
N LYS A 204 -7.85 2.27 -15.17
CA LYS A 204 -7.71 0.81 -15.21
C LYS A 204 -7.84 0.27 -16.65
N ASN A 205 -8.85 0.72 -17.38
CA ASN A 205 -9.05 0.33 -18.77
C ASN A 205 -7.87 0.76 -19.67
N MET A 206 -7.32 1.95 -19.43
CA MET A 206 -6.12 2.44 -20.12
C MET A 206 -4.89 1.57 -19.78
N GLN A 207 -4.69 1.19 -18.52
CA GLN A 207 -3.63 0.27 -18.10
C GLN A 207 -3.77 -1.11 -18.76
N THR A 208 -5.00 -1.65 -18.86
CA THR A 208 -5.26 -2.90 -19.61
C THR A 208 -4.84 -2.78 -21.07
N LEU A 209 -5.11 -1.64 -21.72
CA LEU A 209 -4.66 -1.39 -23.10
C LEU A 209 -3.13 -1.31 -23.18
N LEU A 210 -2.46 -0.61 -22.25
CA LEU A 210 -0.99 -0.56 -22.18
C LEU A 210 -0.38 -1.98 -22.06
N VAL A 211 -0.95 -2.83 -21.21
CA VAL A 211 -0.51 -4.23 -21.06
C VAL A 211 -0.71 -5.01 -22.36
N LYS A 212 -1.86 -4.85 -23.02
CA LYS A 212 -2.10 -5.43 -24.36
C LYS A 212 -1.11 -4.94 -25.41
N ARG A 213 -0.53 -3.76 -25.23
CA ARG A 213 0.55 -3.19 -26.09
C ARG A 213 1.96 -3.52 -25.58
N GLY A 214 2.11 -4.46 -24.65
CA GLY A 214 3.39 -4.97 -24.20
C GLY A 214 4.07 -4.12 -23.13
N ARG A 215 3.34 -3.26 -22.41
CA ARG A 215 3.87 -2.52 -21.25
C ARG A 215 3.60 -3.26 -19.96
N LYS A 216 4.58 -3.28 -19.06
CA LYS A 216 4.46 -3.89 -17.73
C LYS A 216 4.02 -2.82 -16.73
N VAL A 217 2.71 -2.64 -16.58
CA VAL A 217 2.10 -1.72 -15.62
C VAL A 217 1.04 -2.43 -14.79
N ALA A 218 0.83 -2.00 -13.55
CA ALA A 218 -0.28 -2.46 -12.73
C ALA A 218 -1.62 -2.06 -13.37
N GLN A 219 -2.66 -2.88 -13.19
CA GLN A 219 -4.04 -2.61 -13.64
C GLN A 219 -4.94 -2.33 -12.42
N ASP A 220 -4.48 -1.42 -11.59
CA ASP A 220 -5.06 -1.07 -10.29
C ASP A 220 -6.01 0.14 -10.36
N GLY A 221 -6.08 0.81 -11.51
CA GLY A 221 -6.86 2.04 -11.68
C GLY A 221 -6.22 3.27 -11.05
N VAL A 222 -4.92 3.21 -10.74
CA VAL A 222 -4.13 4.32 -10.18
C VAL A 222 -3.06 4.76 -11.16
N PHE A 223 -3.12 6.03 -11.56
CA PHE A 223 -2.11 6.61 -12.44
C PHE A 223 -0.89 7.06 -11.63
N GLY A 224 -0.12 6.09 -11.14
CA GLY A 224 1.15 6.32 -10.44
C GLY A 224 2.34 6.57 -11.37
N SER A 225 3.53 6.68 -10.78
CA SER A 225 4.80 6.87 -11.51
C SER A 225 5.11 5.75 -12.50
N HIS A 226 4.82 4.49 -12.16
CA HIS A 226 5.00 3.35 -13.06
C HIS A 226 4.05 3.39 -14.25
N THR A 227 2.79 3.80 -14.03
CA THR A 227 1.81 4.02 -15.11
C THR A 227 2.29 5.15 -16.04
N GLU A 228 2.76 6.26 -15.48
CA GLU A 228 3.33 7.37 -16.26
C GLU A 228 4.53 6.94 -17.11
N ALA A 229 5.48 6.20 -16.53
CA ALA A 229 6.62 5.65 -17.27
C ALA A 229 6.15 4.75 -18.43
N GLY A 230 5.19 3.85 -18.17
CA GLY A 230 4.61 2.98 -19.20
C GLY A 230 3.90 3.76 -20.32
N VAL A 231 3.24 4.88 -20.00
CA VAL A 231 2.66 5.78 -21.00
C VAL A 231 3.74 6.45 -21.84
N LYS A 232 4.80 7.01 -21.23
CA LYS A 232 5.92 7.64 -21.95
C LYS A 232 6.61 6.66 -22.90
N ASP A 233 6.84 5.43 -22.44
CA ASP A 233 7.44 4.37 -23.25
C ASP A 233 6.53 3.92 -24.38
N PHE A 234 5.23 3.86 -24.14
CA PHE A 234 4.24 3.58 -25.19
C PHE A 234 4.22 4.71 -26.24
N GLN A 235 4.16 5.96 -25.81
CA GLN A 235 4.15 7.13 -26.69
C GLN A 235 5.37 7.16 -27.61
N LYS A 236 6.58 7.01 -27.04
CA LYS A 236 7.83 6.95 -27.82
C LYS A 236 7.80 5.81 -28.85
N ALA A 237 7.32 4.63 -28.45
CA ALA A 237 7.21 3.49 -29.37
C ALA A 237 6.15 3.67 -30.47
N ARG A 238 5.22 4.64 -30.32
CA ARG A 238 4.19 4.98 -31.32
C ARG A 238 4.45 6.30 -32.03
N TRP A 239 5.67 6.83 -31.89
CA TRP A 239 6.10 8.11 -32.49
C TRP A 239 5.21 9.28 -32.06
N LEU A 240 4.82 9.27 -30.78
CA LEU A 240 4.13 10.36 -30.09
C LEU A 240 5.13 11.11 -29.20
N GLU A 241 4.78 12.33 -28.81
CA GLU A 241 5.49 13.03 -27.73
C GLU A 241 5.40 12.24 -26.42
N GLY A 242 6.54 12.00 -25.77
CA GLY A 242 6.65 11.21 -24.55
C GLY A 242 6.36 12.01 -23.28
N ASP A 243 5.25 12.74 -23.25
CA ASP A 243 4.86 13.65 -22.16
C ASP A 243 4.24 12.92 -20.95
N GLY A 244 3.85 11.65 -21.11
CA GLY A 244 3.21 10.86 -20.06
C GLY A 244 1.72 11.15 -19.86
N ILE A 245 1.11 11.92 -20.76
CA ILE A 245 -0.30 12.32 -20.71
C ILE A 245 -1.11 11.51 -21.73
N VAL A 246 -2.21 10.92 -21.27
CA VAL A 246 -3.14 10.20 -22.15
C VAL A 246 -4.20 11.17 -22.67
N GLY A 247 -3.80 11.94 -23.69
CA GLY A 247 -4.70 12.75 -24.51
C GLY A 247 -5.34 11.97 -25.67
N PRO A 248 -6.10 12.64 -26.56
CA PRO A 248 -6.80 12.00 -27.67
C PRO A 248 -5.91 11.16 -28.60
N ASP A 249 -4.69 11.61 -28.92
CA ASP A 249 -3.79 10.89 -29.83
C ASP A 249 -3.17 9.66 -29.17
N THR A 250 -2.76 9.77 -27.90
CA THR A 250 -2.31 8.63 -27.08
C THR A 250 -3.43 7.59 -26.98
N LEU A 251 -4.68 8.04 -26.75
CA LEU A 251 -5.82 7.14 -26.68
C LEU A 251 -6.11 6.46 -28.02
N SER A 252 -6.10 7.19 -29.14
CA SER A 252 -6.25 6.60 -30.47
C SER A 252 -5.18 5.54 -30.74
N ALA A 253 -3.92 5.82 -30.39
CA ALA A 253 -2.83 4.87 -30.55
C ALA A 253 -3.00 3.61 -29.67
N LEU A 254 -3.58 3.74 -28.47
CA LEU A 254 -3.87 2.61 -27.57
C LEU A 254 -4.96 1.68 -28.12
N VAL A 255 -5.93 2.21 -28.89
CA VAL A 255 -7.06 1.42 -29.41
C VAL A 255 -6.87 0.98 -30.87
N THR A 256 -5.97 1.61 -31.64
CA THR A 256 -5.69 1.28 -33.06
C THR A 256 -4.27 0.75 -33.27
N ASN A 257 -3.94 0.27 -34.47
CA ASN A 257 -2.57 -0.15 -34.82
C ASN A 257 -1.81 0.94 -35.62
N LEU A 258 -2.34 2.16 -35.72
CA LEU A 258 -1.68 3.24 -36.45
C LEU A 258 -0.37 3.62 -35.75
N GLY A 259 0.73 3.63 -36.50
CA GLY A 259 2.08 3.85 -35.98
C GLY A 259 2.78 2.60 -35.44
N VAL A 260 2.24 1.39 -35.66
CA VAL A 260 2.97 0.12 -35.44
C VAL A 260 3.85 -0.23 -36.63
N ARG A 261 3.33 0.00 -37.84
CA ARG A 261 3.98 -0.34 -39.10
C ARG A 261 3.85 0.82 -40.08
N VAL A 262 4.74 0.84 -41.07
CA VAL A 262 4.68 1.75 -42.20
C VAL A 262 3.55 1.32 -43.13
N LEU A 263 2.58 2.19 -43.37
CA LEU A 263 1.44 1.91 -44.25
C LEU A 263 1.71 2.37 -45.68
N ARG A 264 1.36 1.52 -46.65
CA ARG A 264 1.54 1.73 -48.08
C ARG A 264 0.38 1.11 -48.85
N GLU A 265 0.32 1.41 -50.13
CA GLU A 265 -0.70 0.89 -51.04
C GLU A 265 -0.87 -0.63 -50.94
N GLY A 266 -2.13 -1.08 -51.03
CA GLY A 266 -2.52 -2.49 -50.95
C GLY A 266 -2.66 -3.03 -49.51
N MET A 267 -2.21 -2.30 -48.50
CA MET A 267 -2.42 -2.69 -47.10
C MET A 267 -3.87 -2.50 -46.67
N THR A 268 -4.33 -3.37 -45.78
CA THR A 268 -5.65 -3.27 -45.15
C THR A 268 -5.55 -3.38 -43.63
N GLY A 269 -6.54 -2.86 -42.91
CA GLY A 269 -6.65 -2.99 -41.46
C GLY A 269 -7.25 -1.79 -40.74
N SER A 270 -7.42 -1.93 -39.43
CA SER A 270 -7.93 -0.86 -38.56
C SER A 270 -6.99 0.34 -38.45
N ASP A 271 -5.69 0.15 -38.68
CA ASP A 271 -4.69 1.21 -38.80
C ASP A 271 -4.86 2.05 -40.07
N VAL A 272 -5.17 1.40 -41.19
CA VAL A 272 -5.53 2.08 -42.45
C VAL A 272 -6.84 2.86 -42.27
N LYS A 273 -7.84 2.26 -41.63
CA LYS A 273 -9.12 2.94 -41.36
C LYS A 273 -8.94 4.18 -40.48
N GLU A 274 -8.05 4.10 -39.49
CA GLU A 274 -7.71 5.24 -38.64
C GLU A 274 -6.94 6.34 -39.41
N LEU A 275 -6.00 5.96 -40.28
CA LEU A 275 -5.34 6.89 -41.19
C LEU A 275 -6.36 7.64 -42.07
N GLN A 276 -7.30 6.91 -42.67
CA GLN A 276 -8.38 7.49 -43.49
C GLN A 276 -9.26 8.44 -42.68
N ARG A 277 -9.58 8.09 -41.43
CA ARG A 277 -10.34 8.95 -40.52
C ARG A 277 -9.60 10.27 -40.22
N LEU A 278 -8.30 10.21 -39.92
CA LEU A 278 -7.49 11.39 -39.65
C LEU A 278 -7.36 12.30 -40.87
N LEU A 279 -7.12 11.73 -42.05
CA LEU A 279 -7.10 12.47 -43.31
C LEU A 279 -8.47 13.11 -43.60
N THR A 280 -9.57 12.39 -43.34
CA THR A 280 -10.93 12.94 -43.52
C THR A 280 -11.19 14.14 -42.63
N ARG A 281 -10.72 14.10 -41.37
CA ARG A 281 -10.78 15.24 -40.44
C ARG A 281 -10.03 16.47 -40.95
N MET A 282 -9.01 16.27 -41.79
CA MET A 282 -8.23 17.34 -42.42
C MET A 282 -8.81 17.79 -43.78
N GLY A 283 -10.00 17.33 -44.15
CA GLY A 283 -10.72 17.75 -45.35
C GLY A 283 -10.55 16.84 -46.57
N TYR A 284 -9.79 15.74 -46.46
CA TYR A 284 -9.65 14.78 -47.56
C TYR A 284 -10.84 13.83 -47.63
N LYS A 285 -11.64 13.88 -48.70
CA LYS A 285 -12.84 13.04 -48.85
C LYS A 285 -12.45 11.58 -49.13
N LEU A 286 -12.39 10.76 -48.08
CA LEU A 286 -12.08 9.32 -48.16
C LEU A 286 -13.23 8.47 -47.63
N VAL A 287 -13.32 7.24 -48.14
CA VAL A 287 -14.15 6.18 -47.54
C VAL A 287 -13.32 5.52 -46.45
N LEU A 288 -13.93 5.27 -45.28
CA LEU A 288 -13.29 4.60 -44.15
C LEU A 288 -13.46 3.07 -44.25
N ASP A 289 -13.03 2.52 -45.38
CA ASP A 289 -13.13 1.09 -45.70
C ASP A 289 -11.98 0.26 -45.11
N GLY A 290 -10.92 0.92 -44.59
CA GLY A 290 -9.73 0.23 -44.09
C GLY A 290 -8.84 -0.34 -45.19
N VAL A 291 -8.98 0.13 -46.44
CA VAL A 291 -8.20 -0.29 -47.60
C VAL A 291 -7.31 0.86 -48.07
N PHE A 292 -6.00 0.63 -48.13
CA PHE A 292 -5.03 1.61 -48.58
C PHE A 292 -4.96 1.57 -50.12
N GLY A 293 -6.04 1.95 -50.79
CA GLY A 293 -6.09 2.05 -52.26
C GLY A 293 -5.61 3.40 -52.80
N GLY A 294 -5.68 3.57 -54.12
CA GLY A 294 -5.18 4.77 -54.81
C GLY A 294 -5.74 6.10 -54.29
N ARG A 295 -7.00 6.14 -53.81
CA ARG A 295 -7.58 7.34 -53.16
C ARG A 295 -6.85 7.68 -51.86
N THR A 296 -6.55 6.68 -51.03
CA THR A 296 -5.78 6.85 -49.79
C THR A 296 -4.34 7.30 -50.10
N VAL A 297 -3.69 6.73 -51.13
CA VAL A 297 -2.36 7.16 -51.59
C VAL A 297 -2.35 8.63 -52.01
N ALA A 298 -3.32 9.04 -52.83
CA ALA A 298 -3.44 10.43 -53.29
C ALA A 298 -3.63 11.40 -52.11
N ALA A 299 -4.49 11.06 -51.15
CA ALA A 299 -4.71 11.85 -49.95
C ALA A 299 -3.46 11.95 -49.06
N VAL A 300 -2.72 10.85 -48.88
CA VAL A 300 -1.45 10.87 -48.13
C VAL A 300 -0.42 11.76 -48.82
N LYS A 301 -0.26 11.67 -50.14
CA LYS A 301 0.65 12.56 -50.89
C LYS A 301 0.26 14.03 -50.76
N ALA A 302 -1.03 14.34 -50.86
CA ALA A 302 -1.54 15.70 -50.72
C ALA A 302 -1.27 16.26 -49.31
N PHE A 303 -1.55 15.45 -48.28
CA PHE A 303 -1.25 15.79 -46.89
C PHE A 303 0.24 15.99 -46.63
N GLN A 304 1.09 15.09 -47.13
CA GLN A 304 2.54 15.22 -47.01
C GLN A 304 3.03 16.53 -47.65
N LYS A 305 2.53 16.89 -48.85
CA LYS A 305 2.84 18.18 -49.50
C LYS A 305 2.39 19.36 -48.65
N SER A 306 1.17 19.34 -48.10
CA SER A 306 0.65 20.46 -47.30
C SER A 306 1.45 20.67 -46.00
N ARG A 307 2.04 19.61 -45.46
CA ARG A 307 2.93 19.66 -44.29
C ARG A 307 4.42 19.74 -44.64
N ARG A 308 4.78 20.00 -45.90
CA ARG A 308 6.17 20.10 -46.41
C ARG A 308 7.03 18.86 -46.11
N LEU A 309 6.41 17.68 -46.10
CA LEU A 309 7.07 16.38 -46.00
C LEU A 309 7.36 15.81 -47.40
N LYS A 310 8.22 14.79 -47.47
CA LYS A 310 8.41 14.01 -48.71
C LYS A 310 7.09 13.36 -49.12
N ALA A 311 6.59 13.69 -50.31
CA ALA A 311 5.31 13.24 -50.83
C ALA A 311 5.36 11.86 -51.50
N ASP A 312 5.82 10.85 -50.77
CA ASP A 312 6.00 9.47 -51.27
C ASP A 312 4.72 8.63 -51.22
N GLY A 313 3.65 9.11 -50.56
CA GLY A 313 2.39 8.38 -50.42
C GLY A 313 2.43 7.25 -49.39
N ILE A 314 3.49 7.21 -48.57
CA ILE A 314 3.70 6.20 -47.53
C ILE A 314 3.46 6.84 -46.17
N ALA A 315 2.56 6.27 -45.37
CA ALA A 315 2.34 6.74 -44.00
C ALA A 315 3.38 6.12 -43.04
N GLY A 316 4.60 6.68 -43.09
CA GLY A 316 5.69 6.40 -42.15
C GLY A 316 5.70 7.36 -40.93
N PRO A 317 6.75 7.30 -40.07
CA PRO A 317 6.79 8.01 -38.80
C PRO A 317 6.46 9.50 -38.88
N LYS A 318 7.14 10.24 -39.76
CA LYS A 318 6.92 11.68 -39.93
C LYS A 318 5.51 12.02 -40.41
N THR A 319 4.91 11.15 -41.23
CA THR A 319 3.54 11.35 -41.73
C THR A 319 2.53 11.12 -40.61
N VAL A 320 2.68 10.02 -39.85
CA VAL A 320 1.80 9.69 -38.72
C VAL A 320 1.91 10.73 -37.60
N GLU A 321 3.12 11.20 -37.29
CA GLU A 321 3.34 12.27 -36.33
C GLU A 321 2.64 13.57 -36.77
N ALA A 322 2.79 13.97 -38.04
CA ALA A 322 2.14 15.17 -38.56
C ALA A 322 0.61 15.07 -38.60
N LEU A 323 0.04 13.87 -38.74
CA LEU A 323 -1.43 13.66 -38.73
C LEU A 323 -2.06 13.89 -37.35
N ARG A 324 -1.25 13.85 -36.29
CA ARG A 324 -1.66 14.00 -34.90
C ARG A 324 -1.43 15.44 -34.37
N LYS A 325 -0.92 16.35 -35.21
CA LYS A 325 -0.74 17.78 -34.93
C LYS A 325 -1.78 18.62 -35.67
#